data_AF-A0A538MZK9-F1
#
_entry.id   AF-A0A538MZK9-F1
#
_cell.length_a   1.000
_cell.length_b   1.000
_cell.length_c   1.000
_cell.angle_alpha   90.00
_cell.angle_beta   90.00
_cell.angle_gamma   90.00
#
_symmetry.space_group_name_H-M   'P 1'
#
loop_
_entity.id
_entity.type
_entity.pdbx_description
1 polymer ?
#
loop_
_entity_poly.entity_id
_entity_poly.type
_entity_poly.pdbx_seq_one_letter_code
_entity_poly.pdbx_strand_id
1 'polypeptide(L)'
;MRIVVLNGVNLDVVGRRDPELYGGLSIRQLESRIFEWAMQLELNVKCRQTNSEGEYVDWCHEALDWAEGVVLNPGAWTHYSYAIRDAVALFDVPVVEVHLSNIDQREEWRRTSVISDLAAKRIIGKGPQGYREALAYLAGST
;
A
#
# COMPACT_ATOMS: atom_id res chain seq x y z
N MET A 1 8.88 -15.33 -3.31
CA MET A 1 8.81 -14.40 -2.16
C MET A 1 7.34 -14.08 -1.85
N ARG A 2 6.97 -14.03 -0.58
CA ARG A 2 5.62 -13.77 -0.05
C ARG A 2 5.43 -12.28 0.22
N ILE A 3 4.50 -11.65 -0.47
CA ILE A 3 4.20 -10.22 -0.34
C ILE A 3 2.81 -10.03 0.24
N VAL A 4 2.68 -9.16 1.24
CA VAL A 4 1.37 -8.67 1.68
C VAL A 4 1.14 -7.27 1.13
N VAL A 5 -0.04 -7.04 0.59
CA VAL A 5 -0.51 -5.72 0.14
C VAL A 5 -1.65 -5.29 1.04
N LEU A 6 -1.44 -4.23 1.82
CA LEU A 6 -2.40 -3.74 2.80
C LEU A 6 -2.96 -2.37 2.38
N ASN A 7 -4.24 -2.35 2.03
CA ASN A 7 -4.99 -1.16 1.63
C ASN A 7 -5.87 -0.68 2.80
N GLY A 8 -5.72 0.58 3.18
CA GLY A 8 -6.42 1.19 4.30
C GLY A 8 -7.70 1.92 3.90
N VAL A 9 -7.99 2.95 4.69
CA VAL A 9 -9.29 3.61 4.71
C VAL A 9 -9.69 4.27 3.38
N ASN A 10 -10.95 4.03 3.00
CA ASN A 10 -11.65 4.51 1.80
C ASN A 10 -11.17 3.93 0.45
N LEU A 11 -10.26 2.95 0.45
CA LEU A 11 -9.80 2.35 -0.81
C LEU A 11 -10.84 1.40 -1.41
N ASP A 12 -11.76 0.86 -0.61
CA ASP A 12 -12.94 0.11 -1.08
C ASP A 12 -13.81 0.92 -2.05
N VAL A 13 -13.95 2.23 -1.79
CA VAL A 13 -14.78 3.14 -2.59
C VAL A 13 -13.97 3.97 -3.59
N VAL A 14 -12.69 3.64 -3.84
CA VAL A 14 -11.83 4.44 -4.72
C VAL A 14 -12.37 4.59 -6.14
N GLY A 15 -13.09 3.58 -6.65
CA GLY A 15 -13.74 3.63 -7.97
C GLY A 15 -14.95 4.58 -8.06
N ARG A 16 -15.42 5.14 -6.94
CA ARG A 16 -16.47 6.19 -6.92
C ARG A 16 -15.90 7.60 -6.90
N ARG A 17 -14.58 7.75 -6.76
CA ARG A 17 -13.90 9.04 -6.73
C ARG A 17 -13.60 9.50 -8.14
N ASP A 18 -13.19 10.77 -8.24
CA ASP A 18 -12.78 11.39 -9.50
C ASP A 18 -11.79 10.50 -10.28
N PRO A 19 -12.19 9.97 -11.44
CA PRO A 19 -11.34 9.11 -12.25
C PRO A 19 -10.02 9.77 -12.66
N GLU A 20 -9.99 11.10 -12.82
CA GLU A 20 -8.78 11.83 -13.22
C GLU A 20 -7.69 11.76 -12.14
N LEU A 21 -8.08 11.70 -10.87
CA LEU A 21 -7.17 11.66 -9.73
C LEU A 21 -6.82 10.24 -9.27
N TYR A 22 -7.73 9.28 -9.44
CA TYR A 22 -7.62 7.94 -8.85
C TYR A 22 -7.56 6.79 -9.87
N GLY A 23 -7.65 7.10 -11.18
CA GLY A 23 -7.52 6.12 -12.26
C GLY A 23 -8.76 5.26 -12.52
N GLY A 24 -9.91 5.58 -11.91
CA GLY A 24 -11.23 5.01 -12.22
C GLY A 24 -11.41 3.51 -11.94
N LEU A 25 -10.44 2.85 -11.30
CA LEU A 25 -10.51 1.42 -11.01
C LEU A 25 -11.14 1.16 -9.65
N SER A 26 -11.96 0.11 -9.57
CA SER A 26 -12.39 -0.44 -8.28
C SER A 26 -11.25 -1.16 -7.57
N ILE A 27 -11.36 -1.33 -6.25
CA ILE A 27 -10.37 -2.09 -5.48
C ILE A 27 -10.20 -3.52 -6.01
N ARG A 28 -11.28 -4.18 -6.43
CA ARG A 28 -11.23 -5.53 -7.00
C ARG A 28 -10.43 -5.58 -8.29
N GLN A 29 -10.61 -4.59 -9.17
CA GLN A 29 -9.84 -4.51 -10.42
C GLN A 29 -8.36 -4.20 -10.14
N LEU A 30 -8.07 -3.38 -9.13
CA LEU A 30 -6.69 -3.13 -8.69
C LEU A 30 -6.05 -4.43 -8.18
N GLU A 31 -6.74 -5.18 -7.32
CA GLU A 31 -6.27 -6.48 -6.82
C GLU A 31 -6.02 -7.48 -7.95
N SER A 32 -6.94 -7.60 -8.93
CA SER A 32 -6.72 -8.46 -10.11
C SER A 32 -5.43 -8.12 -10.84
N ARG A 33 -5.13 -6.82 -11.05
CA ARG A 33 -3.88 -6.38 -11.67
C ARG A 33 -2.66 -6.70 -10.80
N ILE A 34 -2.76 -6.52 -9.49
CA ILE A 34 -1.70 -6.86 -8.54
C ILE A 34 -1.37 -8.35 -8.62
N PHE A 35 -2.39 -9.23 -8.68
CA PHE A 35 -2.18 -10.67 -8.85
C PHE A 35 -1.53 -11.01 -10.19
N GLU A 36 -1.95 -10.38 -11.29
CA GLU A 36 -1.31 -10.57 -12.61
C GLU A 36 0.16 -10.15 -12.61
N TRP A 37 0.49 -9.00 -12.04
CA TRP A 37 1.87 -8.52 -11.94
C TRP A 37 2.71 -9.38 -11.00
N ALA A 38 2.15 -9.81 -9.87
CA ALA A 38 2.81 -10.72 -8.94
C ALA A 38 3.15 -12.05 -9.62
N MET A 39 2.23 -12.60 -10.42
CA MET A 39 2.47 -13.84 -11.18
C MET A 39 3.61 -13.67 -12.19
N GLN A 40 3.67 -12.53 -12.90
CA GLN A 40 4.76 -12.21 -13.83
C GLN A 40 6.12 -12.07 -13.15
N LEU A 41 6.13 -11.69 -11.87
CA LEU A 41 7.32 -11.50 -11.05
C LEU A 41 7.62 -12.71 -10.14
N GLU A 42 6.90 -13.83 -10.31
CA GLU A 42 7.03 -15.05 -9.50
C GLU A 42 6.86 -14.81 -7.98
N LEU A 43 5.96 -13.88 -7.63
CA LEU A 43 5.62 -13.50 -6.26
C LEU A 43 4.32 -14.18 -5.80
N ASN A 44 4.28 -14.58 -4.53
CA ASN A 44 3.06 -15.01 -3.85
C ASN A 44 2.48 -13.81 -3.10
N VAL A 45 1.34 -13.28 -3.55
CA VAL A 45 0.75 -12.06 -2.98
C VAL A 45 -0.55 -12.32 -2.23
N LYS A 46 -0.74 -11.65 -1.09
CA LYS A 46 -2.03 -11.53 -0.40
C LYS A 46 -2.45 -10.07 -0.40
N CYS A 47 -3.60 -9.75 -0.98
CA CYS A 47 -4.20 -8.42 -0.89
C CYS A 47 -5.25 -8.39 0.22
N ARG A 48 -5.27 -7.33 1.02
CA ARG A 48 -6.33 -7.06 1.99
C ARG A 48 -6.70 -5.58 1.98
N GLN A 49 -7.97 -5.28 2.25
CA GLN A 49 -8.46 -3.91 2.40
C GLN A 49 -9.43 -3.78 3.58
N THR A 50 -9.25 -2.76 4.42
CA THR A 50 -10.18 -2.45 5.51
C THR A 50 -10.35 -0.95 5.72
N ASN A 51 -11.49 -0.58 6.29
CA ASN A 51 -11.80 0.75 6.81
C ASN A 51 -11.70 0.83 8.35
N SER A 52 -11.29 -0.26 9.02
CA SER A 52 -11.05 -0.32 10.46
C SER A 52 -9.55 -0.24 10.76
N GLU A 53 -9.14 0.76 11.53
CA GLU A 53 -7.73 0.95 11.90
C GLU A 53 -7.21 -0.24 12.72
N GLY A 54 -7.99 -0.74 13.66
CA GLY A 54 -7.63 -1.90 14.48
C GLY A 54 -7.44 -3.17 13.64
N GLU A 55 -8.31 -3.41 12.66
CA GLU A 55 -8.17 -4.56 11.75
C GLU A 55 -6.92 -4.43 10.86
N TYR A 56 -6.57 -3.21 10.42
CA TYR A 56 -5.34 -2.98 9.67
C TYR A 56 -4.10 -3.31 10.51
N VAL A 57 -4.10 -2.89 11.79
CA VAL A 57 -3.05 -3.22 12.75
C VAL A 57 -2.97 -4.74 12.99
N ASP A 58 -4.10 -5.42 13.16
CA ASP A 58 -4.13 -6.88 13.32
C ASP A 58 -3.54 -7.58 12.09
N TRP A 59 -3.79 -7.07 10.88
CA TRP A 59 -3.18 -7.61 9.67
C TRP A 59 -1.69 -7.33 9.55
N CYS A 60 -1.20 -6.20 10.07
CA CYS A 60 0.23 -5.99 10.20
C CYS A 60 0.85 -7.06 11.11
N HIS A 61 0.25 -7.32 12.27
CA HIS A 61 0.73 -8.34 13.20
C HIS A 61 0.68 -9.76 12.61
N GLU A 62 -0.42 -10.14 11.95
CA GLU A 62 -0.54 -11.44 11.27
C GLU A 62 0.51 -11.64 10.16
N ALA A 63 0.94 -10.55 9.54
CA ALA A 63 1.90 -10.61 8.44
C ALA A 63 3.35 -10.77 8.91
N LEU A 64 3.68 -10.51 10.18
CA LEU A 64 5.06 -10.57 10.69
C LEU A 64 5.72 -11.94 10.45
N ASP A 65 4.98 -13.03 10.64
CA ASP A 65 5.52 -14.40 10.46
C ASP A 65 5.44 -14.92 9.01
N TRP A 66 4.77 -14.20 8.12
CA TRP A 66 4.45 -14.68 6.76
C TRP A 66 5.04 -13.84 5.64
N ALA A 67 5.08 -12.51 5.78
CA ALA A 67 5.52 -11.62 4.73
C ALA A 67 7.05 -11.56 4.66
N GLU A 68 7.57 -11.63 3.44
CA GLU A 68 8.98 -11.38 3.10
C GLU A 68 9.15 -9.97 2.48
N GLY A 69 8.05 -9.25 2.29
CA GLY A 69 7.99 -7.85 1.87
C GLY A 69 6.56 -7.31 1.94
N VAL A 70 6.43 -6.00 2.07
CA VAL A 70 5.15 -5.35 2.37
C VAL A 70 4.91 -4.19 1.41
N VAL A 71 3.71 -4.10 0.84
CA VAL A 71 3.23 -2.92 0.12
C VAL A 71 2.08 -2.31 0.92
N LEU A 72 2.21 -1.05 1.31
CA LEU A 72 1.22 -0.34 2.12
C LEU A 72 0.59 0.79 1.32
N ASN A 73 -0.73 0.88 1.35
CA ASN A 73 -1.45 2.12 1.06
C ASN A 73 -2.47 2.36 2.17
N PRO A 74 -2.08 3.00 3.29
CA PRO A 74 -2.98 3.20 4.43
C PRO A 74 -4.12 4.20 4.15
N GLY A 75 -4.16 4.83 2.98
CA GLY A 75 -5.05 5.93 2.69
C GLY A 75 -4.75 7.14 3.59
N ALA A 76 -5.80 7.73 4.18
CA ALA A 76 -5.63 8.92 5.00
C ALA A 76 -4.87 8.66 6.32
N TRP A 77 -4.82 7.42 6.81
CA TRP A 77 -4.10 7.06 8.03
C TRP A 77 -2.60 7.34 7.96
N THR A 78 -2.05 7.34 6.74
CA THR A 78 -0.68 7.76 6.45
C THR A 78 -0.29 9.05 7.16
N HIS A 79 -1.24 9.97 7.30
CA HIS A 79 -0.96 11.34 7.74
C HIS A 79 -1.09 11.56 9.26
N TYR A 80 -1.59 10.56 10.01
CA TYR A 80 -1.86 10.77 11.44
C TYR A 80 -1.85 9.51 12.32
N SER A 81 -1.96 8.30 11.75
CA SER A 81 -2.07 7.08 12.55
C SER A 81 -0.69 6.60 13.01
N TYR A 82 -0.29 7.05 14.20
CA TYR A 82 0.87 6.51 14.89
C TYR A 82 0.65 5.05 15.33
N ALA A 83 -0.60 4.61 15.52
CA ALA A 83 -0.91 3.21 15.78
C ALA A 83 -0.51 2.31 14.60
N ILE A 84 -0.86 2.68 13.37
CA ILE A 84 -0.43 1.96 12.17
C ILE A 84 1.08 2.09 11.98
N ARG A 85 1.65 3.27 12.21
CA ARG A 85 3.11 3.45 12.16
C ARG A 85 3.83 2.45 13.06
N ASP A 86 3.43 2.34 14.32
CA ASP A 86 4.10 1.48 15.29
C ASP A 86 3.90 -0.01 14.96
N ALA A 87 2.74 -0.39 14.42
CA ALA A 87 2.53 -1.74 13.88
C ALA A 87 3.43 -2.03 12.67
N VAL A 88 3.64 -1.05 11.79
CA VAL A 88 4.55 -1.17 10.63
C VAL A 88 6.01 -1.23 11.06
N ALA A 89 6.39 -0.54 12.15
CA ALA A 89 7.76 -0.55 12.67
C ALA A 89 8.21 -1.93 13.18
N LEU A 90 7.29 -2.88 13.36
CA LEU A 90 7.59 -4.25 13.75
C LEU A 90 8.07 -5.13 12.58
N PHE A 91 7.85 -4.72 11.32
CA PHE A 91 8.37 -5.45 10.17
C PHE A 91 9.89 -5.35 10.11
N ASP A 92 10.56 -6.49 10.01
CA ASP A 92 11.99 -6.63 9.73
C ASP A 92 12.30 -6.83 8.23
N VAL A 93 11.25 -6.81 7.41
CA VAL A 93 11.28 -6.95 5.95
C VAL A 93 11.04 -5.62 5.24
N PRO A 94 11.42 -5.47 3.96
CA PRO A 94 11.24 -4.21 3.24
C PRO A 94 9.76 -3.81 3.09
N VAL A 95 9.46 -2.56 3.44
CA VAL A 95 8.13 -1.94 3.33
C VAL A 95 8.13 -0.87 2.23
N VAL A 96 7.17 -0.93 1.32
CA VAL A 96 6.97 0.09 0.26
C VAL A 96 5.66 0.83 0.48
N GLU A 97 5.73 2.14 0.70
CA GLU A 97 4.56 3.01 0.82
C GLU A 97 4.09 3.46 -0.57
N VAL A 98 2.81 3.25 -0.88
CA VAL A 98 2.20 3.55 -2.18
C VAL A 98 1.02 4.50 -2.01
N HIS A 99 0.98 5.53 -2.84
CA HIS A 99 -0.17 6.43 -2.99
C HIS A 99 -0.57 6.56 -4.46
N LEU A 100 -1.85 6.30 -4.75
CA LEU A 100 -2.40 6.39 -6.11
C LEU A 100 -2.26 7.81 -6.67
N SER A 101 -2.75 8.81 -5.92
CA SER A 101 -2.67 10.22 -6.30
C SER A 101 -1.34 10.84 -5.86
N ASN A 102 -0.94 11.93 -6.51
CA ASN A 102 0.22 12.71 -6.05
C ASN A 102 -0.14 13.50 -4.78
N ILE A 103 0.17 12.96 -3.60
CA ILE A 103 -0.16 13.59 -2.32
C ILE A 103 0.63 14.88 -2.07
N ASP A 104 1.77 15.07 -2.73
CA ASP A 104 2.58 16.30 -2.58
C ASP A 104 1.94 17.50 -3.27
N GLN A 105 1.15 17.27 -4.32
CA GLN A 105 0.41 18.30 -5.06
C GLN A 105 -0.99 18.59 -4.49
N ARG A 106 -1.29 18.03 -3.31
CA ARG A 106 -2.59 18.13 -2.66
C ARG A 106 -2.52 19.00 -1.39
N GLU A 107 -3.59 18.95 -0.60
CA GLU A 107 -3.73 19.67 0.68
C GLU A 107 -2.48 19.47 1.57
N GLU A 108 -2.04 20.50 2.28
CA GLU A 108 -0.77 20.49 3.04
C GLU A 108 -0.65 19.32 4.01
N TRP A 109 -1.73 18.96 4.70
CA TRP A 109 -1.75 17.84 5.64
C TRP A 109 -1.44 16.49 4.99
N ARG A 110 -1.65 16.33 3.68
CA ARG A 110 -1.33 15.10 2.95
C ARG A 110 0.16 14.95 2.63
N ARG A 111 0.94 16.01 2.79
CA ARG A 111 2.39 16.00 2.51
C ARG A 111 3.19 15.37 3.65
N THR A 112 2.58 15.23 4.82
CA THR A 112 3.20 14.58 5.98
C THR A 112 2.78 13.13 6.03
N SER A 113 3.74 12.20 6.04
CA SER A 113 3.50 10.77 6.28
C SER A 113 4.23 10.37 7.56
N VAL A 114 3.47 9.89 8.55
CA VAL A 114 4.04 9.40 9.81
C VAL A 114 4.74 8.06 9.64
N ILE A 115 4.66 7.43 8.46
CA ILE A 115 5.22 6.10 8.14
C ILE A 115 6.45 6.23 7.22
N SER A 116 6.68 7.40 6.63
CA SER A 116 7.67 7.60 5.57
C SER A 116 9.11 7.25 5.96
N ASP A 117 9.46 7.39 7.24
CA ASP A 117 10.76 7.02 7.81
C ASP A 117 10.97 5.51 7.92
N LEU A 118 9.89 4.73 7.93
CA LEU A 118 9.91 3.26 7.97
C LEU A 118 9.91 2.62 6.58
N ALA A 119 9.53 3.37 5.55
CA ALA A 119 9.41 2.86 4.20
C ALA A 119 10.78 2.77 3.51
N ALA A 120 11.14 1.58 3.02
CA ALA A 120 12.32 1.39 2.18
C ALA A 120 12.20 2.13 0.83
N LYS A 121 10.97 2.29 0.34
CA LYS A 121 10.66 3.09 -0.86
C LYS A 121 9.27 3.71 -0.75
N ARG A 122 9.11 4.91 -1.33
CA ARG A 122 7.81 5.60 -1.46
C ARG A 122 7.50 5.79 -2.94
N ILE A 123 6.28 5.44 -3.34
CA ILE A 123 5.80 5.54 -4.73
C ILE A 123 4.48 6.30 -4.73
N ILE A 124 4.53 7.53 -5.23
CA ILE A 124 3.44 8.51 -5.10
C ILE A 124 3.00 8.99 -6.48
N GLY A 125 1.69 9.08 -6.72
CA GLY A 125 1.14 9.71 -7.93
C GLY A 125 1.28 8.89 -9.21
N LYS A 126 1.54 7.58 -9.11
CA LYS A 126 1.66 6.67 -10.25
C LYS A 126 0.36 5.92 -10.55
N GLY A 127 -0.73 6.23 -9.84
CA GLY A 127 -1.97 5.47 -9.91
C GLY A 127 -1.73 3.97 -9.62
N PRO A 128 -2.48 3.06 -10.26
CA PRO A 128 -2.32 1.62 -10.11
C PRO A 128 -0.90 1.11 -10.40
N GLN A 129 -0.18 1.76 -11.32
CA GLN A 129 1.17 1.36 -11.72
C GLN A 129 2.17 1.47 -10.56
N GLY A 130 1.87 2.27 -9.53
CA GLY A 130 2.68 2.35 -8.32
C GLY A 130 2.79 1.02 -7.58
N TYR A 131 1.73 0.19 -7.59
CA TYR A 131 1.75 -1.14 -7.00
C TYR A 131 2.65 -2.09 -7.81
N ARG A 132 2.61 -2.03 -9.14
CA ARG A 132 3.51 -2.81 -9.99
C ARG A 132 4.97 -2.47 -9.73
N GLU A 133 5.29 -1.18 -9.62
CA GLU A 133 6.63 -0.72 -9.32
C GLU A 133 7.07 -1.16 -7.90
N ALA A 134 6.17 -1.15 -6.92
CA ALA A 134 6.44 -1.66 -5.58
C ALA A 134 6.78 -3.16 -5.60
N LEU A 135 5.99 -3.98 -6.31
CA LEU A 135 6.25 -5.41 -6.47
C LEU A 135 7.60 -5.67 -7.16
N ALA A 136 7.91 -4.93 -8.23
CA ALA A 136 9.17 -5.07 -8.96
C ALA A 136 10.39 -4.71 -8.09
N TYR A 137 10.27 -3.65 -7.28
CA TYR A 137 11.29 -3.27 -6.30
C TYR A 137 11.54 -4.38 -5.29
N LEU A 138 10.49 -4.94 -4.69
CA LEU A 138 10.61 -6.03 -3.73
C LEU A 138 11.18 -7.30 -4.38
N ALA A 139 10.85 -7.58 -5.64
CA ALA A 139 11.40 -8.71 -6.39
C ALA A 139 12.88 -8.56 -6.76
N GLY A 140 13.54 -7.45 -6.44
CA GLY A 140 14.93 -7.19 -6.84
C GLY A 140 15.09 -7.00 -8.35
N SER A 141 14.00 -6.68 -9.06
CA SER A 141 13.96 -6.56 -10.53
C SER A 141 14.16 -5.11 -11.01
N THR A 142 14.90 -4.29 -10.25
CA THR A 142 15.14 -2.86 -10.55
C THR A 142 16.58 -2.47 -10.31
#